data_AF-A0A1V9EXG8-F1
#
_entry.id   AF-A0A1V9EXG8-F1
#
_cell.length_a   1.000
_cell.length_b   1.000
_cell.length_c   1.000
_cell.angle_alpha   90.00
_cell.angle_beta   90.00
_cell.angle_gamma   90.00
#
_symmetry.space_group_name_H-M   'P 1'
#
loop_
_entity.id
_entity.type
_entity.pdbx_description
1 polymer ?
#
loop_
_entity_poly.entity_id
_entity_poly.type
_entity_poly.pdbx_seq_one_letter_code
_entity_poly.pdbx_strand_id
1 'polypeptide(L)'
;MINQTYKNLEIIISDNCSPNEEVEQVIQKYIADHRINYIRQPVNKGAIYNFNCVIEKAKGEYVMRLADDDWLDENYIETCLNFLLHNPEYASAYGRAKIYSTEEKFVRIDVDIDMTEDMPQARILKFYSKIQSNGTFYGLVKSKYVNELIIKNELAIDWLIVARIIFLGKYKMVEGTHCYISEGGASQSTDHLTASFNMPPFTRAFPFLKVGLNIIADIMRGSKVYKTMNILNRGKLGLKGALIIYKRFNLKSELRTGVKKYIKLKLQKKQGPGNGTVNNYVTNYEPKN
;
A
#
# COMPACT_ATOMS: atom_id res chain seq x y z
N MET A 1 2.83 15.26 10.24
CA MET A 1 2.90 14.44 11.48
C MET A 1 3.13 15.25 12.75
N ILE A 2 4.17 16.10 12.82
CA ILE A 2 4.51 16.83 14.06
C ILE A 2 3.38 17.74 14.57
N ASN A 3 2.65 18.39 13.64
CA ASN A 3 1.55 19.30 13.97
C ASN A 3 0.22 18.61 14.32
N GLN A 4 0.15 17.28 14.35
CA GLN A 4 -1.12 16.59 14.65
C GLN A 4 -1.73 17.09 15.98
N THR A 5 -3.06 17.29 16.02
CA THR A 5 -3.77 17.79 17.21
C THR A 5 -3.66 16.81 18.38
N TYR A 6 -3.82 15.51 18.11
CA TYR A 6 -3.53 14.46 19.08
C TYR A 6 -2.02 14.33 19.31
N LYS A 7 -1.56 14.59 20.54
CA LYS A 7 -0.12 14.71 20.85
C LYS A 7 0.54 13.41 21.33
N ASN A 8 -0.23 12.47 21.87
CA ASN A 8 0.28 11.20 22.41
C ASN A 8 0.64 10.23 21.26
N LEU A 9 1.72 10.55 20.55
CA LEU A 9 2.19 9.85 19.35
C LEU A 9 3.62 9.34 19.53
N GLU A 10 3.88 8.19 18.94
CA GLU A 10 5.22 7.73 18.58
C GLU A 10 5.38 7.90 17.06
N ILE A 11 6.42 8.59 16.61
CA ILE A 11 6.71 8.86 15.20
C ILE A 11 8.00 8.14 14.83
N ILE A 12 7.87 6.95 14.22
CA ILE A 12 9.02 6.16 13.80
C ILE A 12 9.32 6.44 12.33
N ILE A 13 10.52 6.95 12.06
CA ILE A 13 10.97 7.29 10.71
C ILE A 13 12.12 6.35 10.34
N SER A 14 11.96 5.57 9.28
CA SER A 14 13.03 4.73 8.74
C SER A 14 13.50 5.29 7.40
N ASP A 15 14.74 5.78 7.37
CA ASP A 15 15.41 6.21 6.15
C ASP A 15 16.15 5.03 5.53
N ASN A 16 15.77 4.68 4.30
CA ASN A 16 16.27 3.49 3.59
C ASN A 16 17.61 3.75 2.88
N CYS A 17 18.56 4.35 3.60
CA CYS A 17 19.87 4.75 3.08
C CYS A 17 19.75 5.77 1.94
N SER A 18 19.09 6.90 2.20
CA SER A 18 19.08 8.06 1.30
C SER A 18 20.51 8.40 0.83
N PRO A 19 20.71 8.77 -0.45
CA PRO A 19 22.03 8.89 -1.04
C PRO A 19 22.83 10.09 -0.53
N ASN A 20 22.16 11.12 -0.03
CA ASN A 20 22.75 12.34 0.48
C ASN A 20 22.33 12.61 1.94
N GLU A 21 22.75 13.74 2.49
CA GLU A 21 22.46 14.15 3.86
C GLU A 21 21.15 14.93 4.01
N GLU A 22 20.43 15.24 2.93
CA GLU A 22 19.26 16.14 2.95
C GLU A 22 18.17 15.63 3.90
N VAL A 23 17.87 14.33 3.83
CA VAL A 23 16.88 13.70 4.73
C VAL A 23 17.31 13.83 6.18
N GLU A 24 18.58 13.53 6.48
CA GLU A 24 19.10 13.65 7.85
C GLU A 24 19.06 15.10 8.34
N GLN A 25 19.47 16.07 7.53
CA GLN A 25 19.40 17.49 7.85
C GLN A 25 17.97 17.96 8.12
N VAL A 26 16.97 17.45 7.38
CA VAL A 26 15.55 17.73 7.65
C VAL A 26 15.13 17.14 8.99
N ILE A 27 15.49 15.88 9.29
CA ILE A 27 15.16 15.24 10.56
C ILE A 27 15.81 15.96 11.75
N GLN A 28 17.05 16.42 11.61
CA GLN A 28 17.75 17.15 12.69
C GLN A 28 17.03 18.42 13.13
N LYS A 29 16.27 19.08 12.24
CA LYS A 29 15.46 20.25 12.60
C LYS A 29 14.36 19.94 13.62
N TYR A 30 13.98 18.67 13.73
CA TYR A 30 12.87 18.22 14.57
C TYR A 30 13.29 17.20 15.64
N ILE A 31 14.57 16.84 15.73
CA ILE A 31 15.05 15.76 16.63
C ILE A 31 14.80 16.04 18.12
N ALA A 32 14.59 17.30 18.48
CA ALA A 32 14.22 17.70 19.84
C ALA A 32 12.78 17.26 20.23
N ASP A 33 11.93 16.93 19.25
CA ASP A 33 10.63 16.33 19.52
C ASP A 33 10.82 14.87 19.96
N HIS A 34 10.65 14.64 21.27
CA HIS A 34 10.81 13.33 21.92
C HIS A 34 9.93 12.22 21.33
N ARG A 35 8.91 12.56 20.53
CA ARG A 35 8.05 11.60 19.84
C ARG A 35 8.76 10.97 18.64
N ILE A 36 9.81 11.59 18.11
CA ILE A 36 10.50 11.15 16.90
C ILE A 36 11.57 10.09 17.24
N ASN A 37 11.45 8.94 16.59
CA ASN A 37 12.43 7.86 16.60
C ASN A 37 12.95 7.64 15.18
N TYR A 38 14.13 8.18 14.89
CA TYR A 38 14.76 8.11 13.58
C TYR A 38 15.72 6.92 13.47
N ILE A 39 15.59 6.17 12.37
CA ILE A 39 16.39 4.98 12.07
C ILE A 39 16.92 5.11 10.64
N ARG A 40 18.23 5.26 10.48
CA ARG A 40 18.87 5.19 9.16
C ARG A 40 19.37 3.77 8.90
N GLN A 41 18.97 3.18 7.78
CA GLN A 41 19.49 1.89 7.34
C GLN A 41 20.93 2.06 6.82
N PRO A 42 21.85 1.13 7.13
CA PRO A 42 23.24 1.22 6.67
C PRO A 42 23.40 0.97 5.16
N VAL A 43 22.43 0.29 4.56
CA VAL A 43 22.34 0.03 3.11
C VAL A 43 20.87 0.08 2.70
N ASN A 44 20.61 0.39 1.44
CA ASN A 44 19.25 0.34 0.90
C ASN A 44 18.76 -1.11 0.87
N LYS A 45 17.75 -1.42 1.70
CA LYS A 45 17.14 -2.76 1.83
C LYS A 45 15.81 -2.89 1.08
N GLY A 46 15.45 -1.86 0.32
CA GLY A 46 14.19 -1.75 -0.40
C GLY A 46 12.99 -1.35 0.48
N ALA A 47 11.94 -0.84 -0.17
CA ALA A 47 10.77 -0.27 0.49
C ALA A 47 10.05 -1.24 1.43
N ILE A 48 9.96 -2.53 1.07
CA ILE A 48 9.27 -3.55 1.90
C ILE A 48 9.95 -3.70 3.26
N TYR A 49 11.28 -3.84 3.24
CA TYR A 49 12.04 -3.94 4.48
C TYR A 49 11.85 -2.68 5.32
N ASN A 50 11.94 -1.51 4.67
CA ASN A 50 11.83 -0.22 5.34
C ASN A 50 10.46 -0.02 6.02
N PHE A 51 9.36 -0.36 5.33
CA PHE A 51 8.01 -0.32 5.89
C PHE A 51 7.75 -1.34 7.00
N ASN A 52 8.40 -2.50 6.95
CA ASN A 52 8.30 -3.49 8.02
C ASN A 52 9.10 -3.05 9.25
N CYS A 53 10.27 -2.43 9.06
CA CYS A 53 11.11 -1.95 10.15
C CYS A 53 10.36 -1.00 11.11
N VAL A 54 9.60 -0.04 10.57
CA VAL A 54 8.82 0.89 11.40
C VAL A 54 7.66 0.20 12.13
N ILE A 55 7.06 -0.83 11.53
CA ILE A 55 5.88 -1.51 12.10
C ILE A 55 6.25 -2.54 13.14
N GLU A 56 7.36 -3.23 12.96
CA GLU A 56 7.92 -4.13 13.97
C GLU A 56 8.36 -3.37 15.23
N LYS A 57 8.64 -2.07 15.11
CA LYS A 57 9.07 -1.21 16.23
C LYS A 57 7.95 -0.43 16.90
N ALA A 58 6.76 -0.36 16.29
CA ALA A 58 5.65 0.43 16.79
C ALA A 58 5.07 -0.16 18.09
N LYS A 59 4.81 0.70 19.08
CA LYS A 59 4.34 0.29 20.42
C LYS A 59 2.98 0.82 20.82
N GLY A 60 2.39 1.71 20.02
CA GLY A 60 1.07 2.30 20.29
C GLY A 60 -0.05 1.27 20.32
N GLU A 61 -1.18 1.62 20.95
CA GLU A 61 -2.42 0.81 20.91
C GLU A 61 -3.10 0.82 19.53
N TYR A 62 -2.77 1.84 18.74
CA TYR A 62 -3.14 2.00 17.35
C TYR A 62 -1.89 2.29 16.52
N VAL A 63 -1.90 1.81 15.27
CA VAL A 63 -0.77 1.87 14.35
C VAL A 63 -1.25 2.30 12.98
N MET A 64 -0.43 3.11 12.30
CA MET A 64 -0.66 3.60 10.95
C MET A 64 0.70 3.72 10.25
N ARG A 65 0.72 3.58 8.92
CA ARG A 65 1.86 3.94 8.08
C ARG A 65 1.55 5.20 7.30
N LEU A 66 2.59 5.90 6.88
CA LEU A 66 2.53 6.99 5.93
C LEU A 66 3.81 6.94 5.09
N ALA A 67 3.70 7.14 3.77
CA ALA A 67 4.87 7.29 2.91
C ALA A 67 5.47 8.71 3.07
N ASP A 68 6.70 8.89 2.63
CA ASP A 68 7.44 10.16 2.75
C ASP A 68 6.97 11.23 1.75
N ASP A 69 6.26 10.83 0.69
CA ASP A 69 5.67 11.68 -0.34
C ASP A 69 4.18 12.01 -0.11
N ASP A 70 3.63 11.60 1.04
CA ASP A 70 2.21 11.78 1.40
C ASP A 70 2.05 12.54 2.73
N TRP A 71 0.91 13.23 2.91
CA TRP A 71 0.63 13.98 4.15
C TRP A 71 -0.81 13.88 4.62
N LEU A 72 -1.08 14.40 5.82
CA LEU A 72 -2.37 14.29 6.51
C LEU A 72 -2.80 15.67 7.02
N ASP A 73 -4.11 15.91 7.07
CA ASP A 73 -4.68 17.04 7.82
C ASP A 73 -4.26 16.95 9.31
N GLU A 74 -4.10 18.10 9.98
CA GLU A 74 -3.59 18.15 11.37
C GLU A 74 -4.49 17.42 12.38
N ASN A 75 -5.79 17.26 12.09
CA ASN A 75 -6.74 16.57 12.97
C ASN A 75 -6.94 15.07 12.62
N TYR A 76 -6.15 14.52 11.69
CA TYR A 76 -6.40 13.19 11.12
C TYR A 76 -6.40 12.08 12.17
N ILE A 77 -5.34 12.02 12.99
CA ILE A 77 -5.21 10.95 13.99
C ILE A 77 -6.28 11.08 15.07
N GLU A 78 -6.53 12.29 15.56
CA GLU A 78 -7.56 12.56 16.56
C GLU A 78 -8.95 12.12 16.07
N THR A 79 -9.30 12.51 14.85
CA THR A 79 -10.59 12.18 14.23
C THR A 79 -10.77 10.67 14.07
N CYS A 80 -9.76 9.98 13.52
CA CYS A 80 -9.80 8.53 13.34
C CYS A 80 -9.83 7.78 14.69
N LEU A 81 -9.04 8.22 15.66
CA LEU A 81 -8.96 7.61 16.98
C LEU A 81 -10.29 7.76 17.74
N ASN A 82 -10.84 8.97 17.78
CA ASN A 82 -12.13 9.24 18.42
C ASN A 82 -13.23 8.35 17.85
N PHE A 83 -13.28 8.16 16.53
CA PHE A 83 -14.21 7.23 15.92
C PHE A 83 -14.00 5.79 16.41
N LEU A 84 -12.77 5.29 16.42
CA LEU A 84 -12.47 3.91 16.79
C LEU A 84 -12.72 3.59 18.28
N LEU A 85 -12.54 4.59 19.16
CA LEU A 85 -12.83 4.46 20.59
C LEU A 85 -14.34 4.31 20.85
N HIS A 86 -15.18 5.03 20.11
CA HIS A 86 -16.64 4.94 20.23
C HIS A 86 -17.26 3.76 19.46
N ASN A 87 -16.51 3.13 18.54
CA ASN A 87 -17.01 2.07 17.66
C ASN A 87 -16.07 0.85 17.67
N PRO A 88 -16.09 0.02 18.74
CA PRO A 88 -15.12 -1.04 18.95
C PRO A 88 -15.16 -2.18 17.91
N GLU A 89 -16.24 -2.33 17.13
CA GLU A 89 -16.40 -3.29 16.05
C GLU A 89 -15.62 -2.94 14.77
N TYR A 90 -15.16 -1.69 14.66
CA TYR A 90 -14.32 -1.26 13.55
C TYR A 90 -12.87 -1.64 13.80
N ALA A 91 -12.24 -2.22 12.78
CA ALA A 91 -10.82 -2.56 12.80
C ALA A 91 -9.93 -1.39 12.40
N SER A 92 -10.46 -0.46 11.60
CA SER A 92 -9.75 0.70 11.08
C SER A 92 -10.67 1.86 10.73
N ALA A 93 -10.12 3.07 10.81
CA ALA A 93 -10.73 4.31 10.34
C ALA A 93 -9.70 5.10 9.54
N TYR A 94 -10.14 5.79 8.49
CA TYR A 94 -9.27 6.57 7.62
C TYR A 94 -9.99 7.83 7.12
N GLY A 95 -9.25 8.90 6.85
CA GLY A 95 -9.78 10.10 6.21
C GLY A 95 -9.86 9.97 4.71
N ARG A 96 -10.71 10.78 4.06
CA ARG A 96 -10.89 10.76 2.61
C ARG A 96 -9.57 11.11 1.89
N ALA A 97 -9.21 10.32 0.88
CA ALA A 97 -8.01 10.56 0.09
C ALA A 97 -8.23 11.65 -0.96
N LYS A 98 -7.29 12.61 -1.02
CA LYS A 98 -7.16 13.59 -2.10
C LYS A 98 -5.88 13.31 -2.86
N ILE A 99 -5.98 13.23 -4.17
CA ILE A 99 -4.88 12.86 -5.06
C ILE A 99 -4.22 14.13 -5.61
N TYR A 100 -2.89 14.17 -5.55
CA TYR A 100 -2.05 15.30 -5.97
C TYR A 100 -1.00 14.84 -6.97
N SER A 101 -0.65 15.70 -7.91
CA SER A 101 0.46 15.44 -8.83
C SER A 101 1.80 15.55 -8.13
N THR A 102 2.88 15.15 -8.81
CA THR A 102 4.27 15.34 -8.34
C THR A 102 4.68 16.82 -8.21
N GLU A 103 3.89 17.73 -8.76
CA GLU A 103 4.05 19.19 -8.61
C GLU A 103 3.12 19.76 -7.53
N GLU A 104 2.58 18.90 -6.65
CA GLU A 104 1.66 19.27 -5.57
C GLU A 104 0.37 19.96 -6.04
N LYS A 105 -0.08 19.68 -7.28
CA LYS A 105 -1.36 20.19 -7.79
C LYS A 105 -2.47 19.19 -7.50
N PHE A 106 -3.59 19.67 -6.98
CA PHE A 106 -4.78 18.84 -6.77
C PHE A 106 -5.27 18.22 -8.09
N VAL A 107 -5.47 16.91 -8.10
CA VAL A 107 -5.94 16.14 -9.28
C VAL A 107 -7.39 15.74 -9.11
N ARG A 108 -7.72 15.02 -8.03
CA ARG A 108 -9.08 14.52 -7.77
C ARG A 108 -9.26 14.12 -6.31
N ILE A 109 -10.52 13.95 -5.91
CA ILE A 109 -10.90 13.24 -4.69
C ILE A 109 -11.06 11.76 -5.03
N ASP A 110 -10.53 10.87 -4.18
CA ASP A 110 -10.72 9.43 -4.34
C ASP A 110 -12.13 8.98 -3.94
N VAL A 111 -12.52 7.78 -4.37
CA VAL A 111 -13.79 7.18 -3.98
C VAL A 111 -13.81 6.80 -2.51
N ASP A 112 -14.87 7.21 -1.82
CA ASP A 112 -15.16 6.75 -0.47
C ASP A 112 -15.58 5.27 -0.49
N ILE A 113 -14.97 4.46 0.36
CA ILE A 113 -15.25 3.04 0.49
C ILE A 113 -15.48 2.72 1.96
N ASP A 114 -16.76 2.67 2.33
CA ASP A 114 -17.15 2.12 3.62
C ASP A 114 -17.30 0.60 3.50
N MET A 115 -16.60 -0.15 4.35
CA MET A 115 -16.71 -1.60 4.45
C MET A 115 -17.38 -1.93 5.78
N THR A 116 -18.70 -1.77 5.82
CA THR A 116 -19.50 -1.85 7.05
C THR A 116 -20.50 -3.01 7.04
N GLU A 117 -20.53 -3.80 5.97
CA GLU A 117 -21.39 -4.98 5.86
C GLU A 117 -21.10 -5.96 6.99
N ASP A 118 -22.13 -6.61 7.52
CA ASP A 118 -21.95 -7.55 8.64
C ASP A 118 -21.14 -8.78 8.23
N MET A 119 -21.34 -9.26 7.00
CA MET A 119 -20.58 -10.38 6.43
C MET A 119 -19.18 -9.94 5.99
N PRO A 120 -18.09 -10.47 6.60
CA PRO A 120 -16.71 -10.12 6.24
C PRO A 120 -16.38 -10.33 4.76
N GLN A 121 -16.97 -11.37 4.15
CA GLN A 121 -16.80 -11.69 2.75
C GLN A 121 -17.38 -10.60 1.83
N ALA A 122 -18.54 -10.03 2.21
CA ALA A 122 -19.17 -8.96 1.44
C ALA A 122 -18.30 -7.70 1.45
N ARG A 123 -17.73 -7.37 2.63
CA ARG A 123 -16.79 -6.25 2.79
C ARG A 123 -15.58 -6.36 1.87
N ILE A 124 -14.94 -7.53 1.81
CA ILE A 124 -13.78 -7.78 0.92
C ILE A 124 -14.15 -7.65 -0.55
N LEU A 125 -15.27 -8.23 -0.97
CA LEU A 125 -15.69 -8.16 -2.37
C LEU A 125 -16.05 -6.73 -2.79
N LYS A 126 -16.65 -5.95 -1.88
CA LYS A 126 -16.87 -4.51 -2.08
C LYS A 126 -15.57 -3.73 -2.19
N PHE A 127 -14.60 -4.03 -1.33
CA PHE A 127 -13.29 -3.41 -1.39
C PHE A 127 -12.61 -3.64 -2.74
N TYR A 128 -12.50 -4.90 -3.19
CA TYR A 128 -11.89 -5.20 -4.49
C TYR A 128 -12.67 -4.64 -5.69
N SER A 129 -13.98 -4.37 -5.54
CA SER A 129 -14.76 -3.76 -6.62
C SER A 129 -14.57 -2.25 -6.73
N LYS A 130 -14.14 -1.59 -5.64
CA LYS A 130 -14.07 -0.13 -5.54
C LYS A 130 -12.67 0.46 -5.39
N ILE A 131 -11.69 -0.28 -4.86
CA ILE A 131 -10.35 0.26 -4.53
C ILE A 131 -9.67 0.91 -5.74
N GLN A 132 -9.17 2.13 -5.58
CA GLN A 132 -8.50 2.92 -6.63
C GLN A 132 -7.13 3.47 -6.21
N SER A 133 -6.98 3.92 -4.95
CA SER A 133 -5.72 4.46 -4.43
C SER A 133 -5.31 3.81 -3.10
N ASN A 134 -4.19 4.28 -2.55
CA ASN A 134 -3.67 3.85 -1.25
C ASN A 134 -4.34 4.54 -0.06
N GLY A 135 -5.41 5.32 -0.23
CA GLY A 135 -6.09 6.01 0.88
C GLY A 135 -6.48 5.06 2.01
N THR A 136 -7.02 3.89 1.67
CA THR A 136 -7.35 2.87 2.67
C THR A 136 -6.13 2.28 3.35
N PHE A 137 -4.94 2.34 2.75
CA PHE A 137 -3.69 1.83 3.33
C PHE A 137 -3.18 2.71 4.48
N TYR A 138 -3.57 3.99 4.53
CA TYR A 138 -3.24 4.95 5.60
C TYR A 138 -4.32 5.06 6.68
N GLY A 139 -5.11 4.01 6.86
CA GLY A 139 -6.04 3.94 7.99
C GLY A 139 -5.32 3.69 9.31
N LEU A 140 -5.86 4.25 10.38
CA LEU A 140 -5.45 3.97 11.75
C LEU A 140 -6.03 2.60 12.16
N VAL A 141 -5.16 1.64 12.47
CA VAL A 141 -5.51 0.24 12.74
C VAL A 141 -5.23 -0.10 14.20
N LYS A 142 -6.09 -0.92 14.82
CA LYS A 142 -5.86 -1.46 16.18
C LYS A 142 -4.62 -2.36 16.20
N SER A 143 -3.70 -2.16 17.16
CA SER A 143 -2.41 -2.87 17.21
C SER A 143 -2.50 -4.37 17.43
N LYS A 144 -3.63 -4.88 17.95
CA LYS A 144 -3.91 -6.33 17.96
C LYS A 144 -3.85 -6.97 16.56
N TYR A 145 -3.92 -6.18 15.49
CA TYR A 145 -3.82 -6.62 14.09
C TYR A 145 -2.47 -6.30 13.44
N VAL A 146 -1.48 -5.78 14.18
CA VAL A 146 -0.18 -5.32 13.63
C VAL A 146 0.55 -6.37 12.80
N ASN A 147 0.44 -7.65 13.18
CA ASN A 147 1.05 -8.76 12.45
C ASN A 147 0.51 -8.92 11.01
N GLU A 148 -0.75 -8.53 10.77
CA GLU A 148 -1.35 -8.58 9.44
C GLU A 148 -0.90 -7.43 8.54
N LEU A 149 -0.30 -6.39 9.14
CA LEU A 149 0.25 -5.24 8.43
C LEU A 149 1.61 -5.55 7.80
N ILE A 150 2.29 -6.64 8.17
CA ILE A 150 3.62 -6.98 7.62
C ILE A 150 3.55 -7.22 6.11
N ILE A 151 4.41 -6.52 5.38
CA ILE A 151 4.48 -6.52 3.92
C ILE A 151 5.38 -7.67 3.46
N LYS A 152 4.90 -8.42 2.47
CA LYS A 152 5.65 -9.43 1.73
C LYS A 152 5.92 -8.94 0.31
N ASN A 153 6.95 -9.49 -0.35
CA ASN A 153 7.26 -9.16 -1.74
C ASN A 153 6.25 -9.81 -2.71
N GLU A 154 5.06 -9.22 -2.77
CA GLU A 154 3.93 -9.66 -3.58
C GLU A 154 3.29 -8.45 -4.26
N LEU A 155 2.89 -8.61 -5.53
CA LEU A 155 2.15 -7.57 -6.25
C LEU A 155 0.78 -7.36 -5.59
N ALA A 156 0.40 -6.07 -5.41
CA ALA A 156 -0.82 -5.62 -4.72
C ALA A 156 -0.89 -6.04 -3.23
N ILE A 157 0.26 -6.18 -2.56
CA ILE A 157 0.33 -6.57 -1.15
C ILE A 157 -0.41 -5.59 -0.22
N ASP A 158 -0.40 -4.31 -0.53
CA ASP A 158 -1.19 -3.26 0.10
C ASP A 158 -2.69 -3.60 0.11
N TRP A 159 -3.22 -4.05 -1.04
CA TRP A 159 -4.63 -4.47 -1.13
C TRP A 159 -4.91 -5.73 -0.30
N LEU A 160 -3.98 -6.68 -0.28
CA LEU A 160 -4.12 -7.91 0.52
C LEU A 160 -4.13 -7.59 2.02
N ILE A 161 -3.24 -6.71 2.47
CA ILE A 161 -3.18 -6.26 3.87
C ILE A 161 -4.49 -5.59 4.27
N VAL A 162 -4.97 -4.63 3.47
CA VAL A 162 -6.23 -3.94 3.73
C VAL A 162 -7.39 -4.94 3.76
N ALA A 163 -7.44 -5.89 2.83
CA ALA A 163 -8.46 -6.95 2.81
C ALA A 163 -8.45 -7.82 4.06
N ARG A 164 -7.27 -8.15 4.64
CA ARG A 164 -7.16 -8.89 5.90
C ARG A 164 -7.73 -8.10 7.08
N ILE A 165 -7.45 -6.79 7.16
CA ILE A 165 -8.00 -5.92 8.22
C ILE A 165 -9.52 -5.79 8.07
N ILE A 166 -10.01 -5.62 6.85
CA ILE A 166 -11.45 -5.59 6.53
C ILE A 166 -12.13 -6.92 6.90
N PHE A 167 -11.44 -8.04 6.77
CA PHE A 167 -11.98 -9.33 7.22
C PHE A 167 -12.19 -9.35 8.74
N LEU A 168 -11.22 -8.81 9.49
CA LEU A 168 -11.20 -8.83 10.95
C LEU A 168 -12.18 -7.85 11.60
N GLY A 169 -12.59 -6.79 10.92
CA GLY A 169 -13.61 -5.86 11.41
C GLY A 169 -14.07 -4.87 10.36
N LYS A 170 -15.02 -4.00 10.73
CA LYS A 170 -15.52 -2.97 9.81
C LYS A 170 -14.45 -1.92 9.53
N TYR A 171 -14.51 -1.29 8.36
CA TYR A 171 -13.57 -0.26 7.90
C TYR A 171 -14.39 0.97 7.52
N LYS A 172 -14.04 2.15 8.03
CA LYS A 172 -14.83 3.38 7.83
C LYS A 172 -13.99 4.52 7.29
N MET A 173 -14.52 5.20 6.27
CA MET A 173 -14.07 6.55 5.92
C MET A 173 -14.73 7.55 6.87
N VAL A 174 -13.92 8.28 7.65
CA VAL A 174 -14.40 9.31 8.58
C VAL A 174 -14.37 10.67 7.90
N GLU A 175 -15.45 11.42 8.09
CA GLU A 175 -15.57 12.77 7.55
C GLU A 175 -14.76 13.79 8.37
N GLY A 176 -14.49 14.96 7.78
CA GLY A 176 -13.83 16.07 8.49
C GLY A 176 -12.29 16.01 8.54
N THR A 177 -11.67 15.02 7.89
CA THR A 177 -10.21 14.92 7.76
C THR A 177 -9.79 14.19 6.48
N HIS A 178 -8.60 14.50 5.96
CA HIS A 178 -8.10 13.97 4.70
C HIS A 178 -6.67 13.44 4.80
N CYS A 179 -6.40 12.42 3.98
CA CYS A 179 -5.04 12.09 3.58
C CYS A 179 -4.78 12.60 2.16
N TYR A 180 -3.56 12.98 1.89
CA TYR A 180 -3.12 13.58 0.65
C TYR A 180 -2.08 12.68 0.03
N ILE A 181 -2.37 12.18 -1.18
CA ILE A 181 -1.60 11.14 -1.83
C ILE A 181 -0.99 11.68 -3.12
N SER A 182 0.33 11.58 -3.23
CA SER A 182 1.04 11.89 -4.46
C SER A 182 0.85 10.79 -5.51
N GLU A 183 0.56 11.16 -6.76
CA GLU A 183 0.57 10.22 -7.90
C GLU A 183 1.97 9.76 -8.30
N GLY A 184 3.00 10.26 -7.60
CA GLY A 184 4.40 9.91 -7.81
C GLY A 184 4.81 8.51 -7.38
N GLY A 185 6.13 8.32 -7.28
CA GLY A 185 6.73 7.12 -6.70
C GLY A 185 6.68 5.86 -7.55
N ALA A 186 6.92 4.71 -6.90
CA ALA A 186 7.02 3.42 -7.58
C ALA A 186 5.71 2.98 -8.27
N SER A 187 4.57 3.55 -7.86
CA SER A 187 3.22 3.14 -8.27
C SER A 187 2.67 3.87 -9.50
N GLN A 188 3.44 4.79 -10.12
CA GLN A 188 3.01 5.55 -11.31
C GLN A 188 2.50 4.66 -12.45
N SER A 189 3.12 3.49 -12.64
CA SER A 189 2.62 2.47 -13.54
C SER A 189 2.97 1.09 -13.02
N THR A 190 2.19 0.09 -13.42
CA THR A 190 2.47 -1.30 -13.11
C THR A 190 3.85 -1.74 -13.63
N ASP A 191 4.33 -1.14 -14.72
CA ASP A 191 5.64 -1.46 -15.30
C ASP A 191 6.78 -0.89 -14.49
N HIS A 192 6.62 0.36 -14.02
CA HIS A 192 7.56 0.98 -13.10
C HIS A 192 7.59 0.21 -11.77
N LEU A 193 6.42 -0.06 -11.17
CA LEU A 193 6.30 -0.81 -9.92
C LEU A 193 6.99 -2.17 -10.00
N THR A 194 6.62 -2.98 -10.99
CA THR A 194 7.17 -4.33 -11.11
C THR A 194 8.66 -4.34 -11.46
N ALA A 195 9.20 -3.28 -12.08
CA ALA A 195 10.62 -3.10 -12.28
C ALA A 195 11.35 -2.68 -10.99
N SER A 196 10.83 -1.69 -10.26
CA SER A 196 11.39 -1.21 -8.99
C SER A 196 11.47 -2.31 -7.94
N PHE A 197 10.51 -3.22 -7.93
CA PHE A 197 10.49 -4.39 -7.03
C PHE A 197 11.20 -5.64 -7.60
N ASN A 198 11.91 -5.51 -8.73
CA ASN A 198 12.63 -6.59 -9.41
C ASN A 198 11.77 -7.86 -9.60
N MET A 199 10.52 -7.68 -10.01
CA MET A 199 9.57 -8.79 -10.09
C MET A 199 9.88 -9.70 -11.29
N PRO A 200 9.53 -11.01 -11.19
CA PRO A 200 9.79 -11.95 -12.28
C PRO A 200 9.12 -11.53 -13.60
N PRO A 201 9.70 -11.92 -14.77
CA PRO A 201 9.15 -11.59 -16.08
C PRO A 201 7.67 -11.92 -16.26
N PHE A 202 7.19 -13.00 -15.64
CA PHE A 202 5.78 -13.36 -15.68
C PHE A 202 4.89 -12.30 -15.03
N THR A 203 5.24 -11.85 -13.82
CA THR A 203 4.49 -10.81 -13.09
C THR A 203 4.49 -9.49 -13.85
N ARG A 204 5.61 -9.14 -14.47
CA ARG A 204 5.73 -7.93 -15.31
C ARG A 204 4.87 -8.00 -16.57
N ALA A 205 4.70 -9.21 -17.12
CA ALA A 205 3.93 -9.42 -18.34
C ALA A 205 2.42 -9.58 -18.10
N PHE A 206 2.04 -10.14 -16.96
CA PHE A 206 0.64 -10.42 -16.58
C PHE A 206 0.34 -9.95 -15.15
N PRO A 207 0.46 -8.63 -14.87
CA PRO A 207 0.28 -8.12 -13.52
C PRO A 207 -1.11 -8.36 -12.94
N PHE A 208 -2.20 -8.11 -13.67
CA PHE A 208 -3.56 -8.26 -13.15
C PHE A 208 -3.95 -9.73 -12.98
N LEU A 209 -3.50 -10.61 -13.88
CA LEU A 209 -3.53 -12.05 -13.65
C LEU A 209 -2.84 -12.41 -12.33
N LYS A 210 -1.64 -11.88 -12.11
CA LYS A 210 -0.87 -12.14 -10.89
C LYS A 210 -1.56 -11.59 -9.63
N VAL A 211 -2.19 -10.41 -9.69
CA VAL A 211 -3.00 -9.86 -8.59
C VAL A 211 -4.14 -10.82 -8.22
N GLY A 212 -4.92 -11.29 -9.20
CA GLY A 212 -6.00 -12.24 -8.92
C GLY A 212 -5.51 -13.56 -8.33
N LEU A 213 -4.37 -14.09 -8.82
CA LEU A 213 -3.73 -15.27 -8.24
C LEU A 213 -3.25 -15.03 -6.80
N ASN A 214 -2.71 -13.84 -6.50
CA ASN A 214 -2.28 -13.47 -5.16
C ASN A 214 -3.47 -13.36 -4.20
N ILE A 215 -4.60 -12.79 -4.63
CA ILE A 215 -5.85 -12.75 -3.84
C ILE A 215 -6.30 -14.17 -3.47
N ILE A 216 -6.31 -15.09 -4.43
CA ILE A 216 -6.67 -16.50 -4.18
C ILE A 216 -5.69 -17.13 -3.19
N ALA A 217 -4.39 -16.97 -3.41
CA ALA A 217 -3.35 -17.54 -2.56
C ALA A 217 -3.42 -16.99 -1.12
N ASP A 218 -3.65 -15.70 -0.96
CA ASP A 218 -3.74 -15.03 0.34
C ASP A 218 -4.92 -15.57 1.17
N ILE A 219 -6.11 -15.59 0.56
CA ILE A 219 -7.34 -16.08 1.21
C ILE A 219 -7.25 -17.58 1.51
N MET A 220 -6.66 -18.37 0.60
CA MET A 220 -6.56 -19.81 0.79
C MET A 220 -5.49 -20.21 1.80
N ARG A 221 -4.32 -19.56 1.79
CA ARG A 221 -3.11 -20.04 2.49
C ARG A 221 -2.26 -18.93 3.10
N GLY A 222 -2.30 -17.71 2.60
CA GLY A 222 -1.34 -16.65 2.92
C GLY A 222 -1.51 -16.00 4.29
N SER A 223 -2.74 -15.80 4.76
CA SER A 223 -3.02 -15.27 6.11
C SER A 223 -3.85 -16.23 6.95
N LYS A 224 -3.54 -16.26 8.26
CA LYS A 224 -4.28 -17.06 9.25
C LYS A 224 -5.67 -16.49 9.52
N VAL A 225 -5.93 -15.21 9.21
CA VAL A 225 -7.22 -14.54 9.50
C VAL A 225 -8.39 -15.27 8.84
N TYR A 226 -8.20 -15.78 7.63
CA TYR A 226 -9.25 -16.45 6.87
C TYR A 226 -9.53 -17.89 7.35
N LYS A 227 -8.71 -18.46 8.26
CA LYS A 227 -8.89 -19.84 8.74
C LYS A 227 -10.16 -20.03 9.57
N THR A 228 -10.80 -18.94 10.01
CA THR A 228 -12.16 -18.98 10.58
C THR A 228 -13.19 -19.47 9.57
N MET A 229 -12.90 -19.39 8.26
CA MET A 229 -13.70 -19.98 7.20
C MET A 229 -13.17 -21.36 6.78
N ASN A 230 -14.10 -22.29 6.50
CA ASN A 230 -13.75 -23.56 5.88
C ASN A 230 -13.10 -23.35 4.49
N ILE A 231 -12.38 -24.38 4.02
CA ILE A 231 -11.58 -24.30 2.79
C ILE A 231 -12.43 -24.03 1.53
N LEU A 232 -13.67 -24.55 1.47
CA LEU A 232 -14.57 -24.33 0.34
C LEU A 232 -15.01 -22.86 0.25
N ASN A 233 -15.36 -22.27 1.39
CA ASN A 233 -15.76 -20.87 1.45
C ASN A 233 -14.59 -19.93 1.18
N ARG A 234 -13.37 -20.28 1.62
CA ARG A 234 -12.15 -19.57 1.24
C ARG A 234 -11.91 -19.60 -0.27
N GLY A 235 -12.04 -20.78 -0.88
CA GLY A 235 -11.90 -20.94 -2.34
C GLY A 235 -12.91 -20.10 -3.11
N LYS A 236 -14.19 -20.12 -2.69
CA LYS A 236 -15.25 -19.29 -3.28
C LYS A 236 -14.95 -17.80 -3.16
N LEU A 237 -14.51 -17.34 -1.98
CA LEU A 237 -14.18 -15.93 -1.76
C LEU A 237 -12.99 -15.48 -2.61
N GLY A 238 -11.90 -16.27 -2.61
CA GLY A 238 -10.71 -15.99 -3.41
C GLY A 238 -11.02 -15.92 -4.91
N LEU A 239 -11.81 -16.87 -5.43
CA LEU A 239 -12.21 -16.89 -6.83
C LEU A 239 -13.08 -15.67 -7.18
N LYS A 240 -14.06 -15.31 -6.33
CA LYS A 240 -14.89 -14.12 -6.54
C LYS A 240 -14.05 -12.84 -6.54
N GLY A 241 -13.11 -12.69 -5.61
CA GLY A 241 -12.19 -11.55 -5.57
C GLY A 241 -11.34 -11.43 -6.83
N ALA A 242 -10.75 -12.54 -7.28
CA ALA A 242 -9.96 -12.57 -8.51
C ALA A 242 -10.81 -12.22 -9.76
N LEU A 243 -12.02 -12.76 -9.87
CA LEU A 243 -12.93 -12.46 -10.98
C LEU A 243 -13.30 -10.97 -11.04
N ILE A 244 -13.47 -10.32 -9.89
CA ILE A 244 -13.69 -8.86 -9.83
C ILE A 244 -12.50 -8.12 -10.45
N ILE A 245 -11.26 -8.45 -10.04
CA ILE A 245 -10.05 -7.81 -10.59
C ILE A 245 -9.93 -8.07 -12.10
N TYR A 246 -10.12 -9.31 -12.54
CA TYR A 246 -10.02 -9.67 -13.95
C TYR A 246 -11.04 -8.93 -14.83
N LYS A 247 -12.25 -8.69 -14.29
CA LYS A 247 -13.27 -7.89 -14.97
C LYS A 247 -12.90 -6.41 -14.99
N ARG A 248 -12.48 -5.85 -13.84
CA ARG A 248 -12.12 -4.43 -13.70
C ARG A 248 -10.98 -4.02 -14.63
N PHE A 249 -9.95 -4.85 -14.76
CA PHE A 249 -8.73 -4.54 -15.51
C PHE A 249 -8.63 -5.25 -16.86
N ASN A 250 -9.75 -5.78 -17.36
CA ASN A 250 -9.85 -6.42 -18.68
C ASN A 250 -8.74 -7.46 -18.94
N LEU A 251 -8.75 -8.54 -18.16
CA LEU A 251 -7.76 -9.63 -18.26
C LEU A 251 -7.61 -10.17 -19.69
N LYS A 252 -8.68 -10.17 -20.50
CA LYS A 252 -8.60 -10.60 -21.91
C LYS A 252 -7.62 -9.75 -22.73
N SER A 253 -7.61 -8.43 -22.49
CA SER A 253 -6.66 -7.51 -23.14
C SER A 253 -5.22 -7.77 -22.66
N GLU A 254 -5.05 -7.96 -21.35
CA GLU A 254 -3.74 -8.29 -20.77
C GLU A 254 -3.19 -9.61 -21.34
N LEU A 255 -4.00 -10.67 -21.42
CA LEU A 255 -3.56 -11.96 -21.95
C LEU A 255 -3.09 -11.86 -23.41
N ARG A 256 -3.76 -11.04 -24.24
CA ARG A 256 -3.37 -10.83 -25.65
C ARG A 256 -2.04 -10.10 -25.78
N THR A 257 -1.81 -9.07 -24.97
CA THR A 257 -0.61 -8.22 -25.06
C THR A 257 0.58 -8.77 -24.27
N GLY A 258 0.29 -9.47 -23.17
CA GLY A 258 1.26 -10.00 -22.22
C GLY A 258 2.15 -11.11 -22.78
N VAL A 259 1.69 -11.92 -23.72
CA VAL A 259 2.53 -12.98 -24.33
C VAL A 259 3.75 -12.39 -25.04
N LYS A 260 3.54 -11.37 -25.89
CA LYS A 260 4.64 -10.68 -26.58
C LYS A 260 5.60 -10.02 -25.57
N LYS A 261 5.04 -9.38 -24.54
CA LYS A 261 5.82 -8.74 -23.46
C LYS A 261 6.65 -9.76 -22.67
N TYR A 262 6.09 -10.92 -22.33
CA TYR A 262 6.78 -11.99 -21.62
C TYR A 262 7.97 -12.53 -22.41
N ILE A 263 7.79 -12.80 -23.71
CA ILE A 263 8.86 -13.25 -24.60
C ILE A 263 9.99 -12.21 -24.63
N LYS A 264 9.67 -10.93 -24.82
CA LYS A 264 10.66 -9.83 -24.82
C LYS A 264 11.47 -9.79 -23.52
N LEU A 265 10.81 -9.84 -22.37
CA LEU A 265 11.46 -9.81 -21.05
C LEU A 265 12.34 -11.04 -20.79
N LYS A 266 11.92 -12.22 -21.24
CA LYS A 266 12.70 -13.47 -21.14
C LYS A 266 13.97 -13.41 -21.99
N LEU A 267 13.90 -12.84 -23.20
CA LEU A 267 15.05 -12.67 -24.08
C LEU A 267 16.07 -11.67 -23.50
N GLN A 268 15.59 -10.54 -22.97
CA GLN A 268 16.45 -9.56 -22.30
C GLN A 268 17.18 -10.14 -21.08
N LYS A 269 16.51 -11.01 -20.29
CA LYS A 269 17.14 -11.67 -19.14
C LYS A 269 18.21 -12.70 -19.52
N LYS A 270 18.11 -13.32 -20.71
CA LYS A 270 19.08 -14.33 -21.19
C LYS A 270 20.39 -13.71 -21.69
N GLN A 271 20.41 -12.42 -22.03
CA GLN A 271 21.60 -11.77 -22.58
C GLN A 271 22.62 -11.34 -21.50
N GLY A 272 22.33 -11.51 -20.20
CA GLY A 272 23.25 -11.16 -19.10
C GLY A 272 23.56 -9.64 -19.02
N PRO A 273 24.04 -9.14 -17.88
CA PRO A 273 24.47 -7.74 -17.80
C PRO A 273 25.80 -7.61 -18.52
N GLY A 274 25.81 -7.06 -19.74
CA GLY A 274 27.02 -6.49 -20.29
C GLY A 274 27.48 -5.36 -19.37
N ASN A 275 28.77 -5.29 -19.07
CA ASN A 275 29.41 -4.21 -18.31
C ASN A 275 28.87 -2.84 -18.77
N GLY A 276 28.00 -2.27 -17.96
CA GLY A 276 27.36 -0.99 -18.20
C GLY A 276 26.78 -0.57 -16.86
N THR A 277 27.39 0.47 -16.31
CA THR A 277 26.90 1.33 -15.23
C THR A 277 25.39 1.25 -15.01
N VAL A 278 25.00 1.23 -13.73
CA VAL A 278 23.65 1.53 -13.25
C VAL A 278 23.13 2.77 -13.99
N ASN A 279 22.38 2.55 -15.06
CA ASN A 279 21.74 3.63 -15.78
C ASN A 279 20.52 4.03 -14.97
N ASN A 280 20.71 5.10 -14.19
CA ASN A 280 19.64 6.02 -13.84
C ASN A 280 18.93 6.39 -15.14
N TYR A 281 17.73 5.84 -15.36
CA TYR A 281 16.90 6.29 -16.47
C TYR A 281 16.35 7.66 -16.11
N VAL A 282 17.10 8.69 -16.50
CA VAL A 282 16.59 10.04 -16.75
C VAL A 282 15.56 9.90 -17.87
N THR A 283 14.27 10.04 -17.54
CA THR A 283 13.21 10.07 -18.55
C THR A 283 13.04 11.50 -19.05
N ASN A 284 13.63 11.80 -20.21
CA ASN A 284 13.21 12.91 -21.05
C ASN A 284 11.77 12.66 -21.50
N TYR A 285 10.86 13.59 -21.21
CA TYR A 285 9.50 13.59 -21.72
C TYR A 285 9.39 14.71 -22.78
N GLU A 286 9.26 14.34 -24.05
CA GLU A 286 8.74 15.26 -25.07
C GLU A 286 7.21 15.11 -25.12
N PRO A 287 6.44 16.21 -25.02
CA PRO A 287 5.00 16.17 -25.16
C PRO A 287 4.65 15.95 -26.64
N LYS A 288 3.77 14.99 -26.91
CA LYS A 288 3.11 14.88 -28.22
C LYS A 288 2.00 15.93 -28.31
N ASN A 289 2.11 16.76 -29.35
CA ASN A 289 1.10 17.70 -29.85
C ASN A 289 -0.27 17.04 -30.07
#